data_AF-A0A954ZC23-F1
#
_entry.id   AF-A0A954ZC23-F1
#
_cell.length_a   1.000
_cell.length_b   1.000
_cell.length_c   1.000
_cell.angle_alpha   90.00
_cell.angle_beta   90.00
_cell.angle_gamma   90.00
#
_symmetry.space_group_name_H-M   'P 1'
#
loop_
_entity.id
_entity.type
_entity.pdbx_description
1 polymer ?
#
loop_
_entity_poly.entity_id
_entity_poly.type
_entity_poly.pdbx_seq_one_letter_code
_entity_poly.pdbx_strand_id
1 'polypeptide(L)'
;MNREFRLFASIAAGTCAWLLLACLADSASATLWMPGNYQAAYGSGGDWDPPNAPQFNDLGGGVHELELMGISGAVSLSRYQYKVLDDEGTGPAAWGDPEVPDNGGGSANSWFVTDNSGNATIRVDRNTYDDGLFPTTDRITASTDLTEFASFYATGNWMDEAGGGADWIPDDFAFEMVDQGNGLFSIDVVISTPGTYEYKATGGGWDFQWGTNGRLADSANLLFNVVAENQEVTFLLDVSKGAIGYNTDTFLPGDTDNDGVVEFEDDFYPIRDNWLSETFLRASGNLDNSGDSEGIVDIADFRQWKNAFNGPPELVAQAFASLGVPEPVSGTLCALAVVAFAARRRRV
;
A
#
# COMPACT_ATOMS: atom_id res chain seq x y z
N MET A 1 35.31 -55.89 35.75
CA MET A 1 34.82 -57.21 36.18
C MET A 1 33.55 -56.98 36.99
N ASN A 2 32.41 -57.39 36.41
CA ASN A 2 31.06 -57.60 36.98
C ASN A 2 30.37 -56.42 37.70
N ARG A 3 29.33 -55.79 37.11
CA ARG A 3 27.90 -56.18 37.03
C ARG A 3 27.17 -56.26 38.38
N GLU A 4 26.13 -55.42 38.52
CA GLU A 4 24.73 -55.71 38.95
C GLU A 4 24.12 -54.52 39.74
N PHE A 5 23.20 -53.76 39.15
CA PHE A 5 21.74 -53.92 39.23
C PHE A 5 21.16 -53.69 40.65
N ARG A 6 20.58 -52.51 40.89
CA ARG A 6 19.35 -52.36 41.72
C ARG A 6 18.45 -51.24 41.20
N LEU A 7 17.18 -51.61 41.17
CA LEU A 7 16.02 -50.99 40.53
C LEU A 7 15.27 -50.13 41.58
N PHE A 8 14.86 -48.93 41.16
CA PHE A 8 13.63 -48.17 41.48
C PHE A 8 13.07 -48.11 42.92
N ALA A 9 12.89 -46.87 43.41
CA ALA A 9 11.65 -46.46 44.09
C ALA A 9 11.38 -44.96 43.88
N SER A 10 10.18 -44.68 43.38
CA SER A 10 9.59 -43.38 43.05
C SER A 10 9.32 -42.52 44.27
N ILE A 11 9.63 -41.22 44.21
CA ILE A 11 8.99 -40.20 45.06
C ILE A 11 8.34 -39.19 44.13
N ALA A 12 7.03 -39.34 43.97
CA ALA A 12 6.13 -38.30 43.51
C ALA A 12 5.91 -37.31 44.66
N ALA A 13 6.26 -36.05 44.46
CA ALA A 13 5.86 -34.94 45.32
C ALA A 13 5.53 -33.76 44.40
N GLY A 14 4.28 -33.32 44.47
CA GLY A 14 3.64 -32.46 43.49
C GLY A 14 4.22 -31.05 43.45
N THR A 15 4.55 -30.60 42.25
CA THR A 15 4.60 -29.19 41.91
C THR A 15 3.18 -28.72 41.60
N CYS A 16 2.55 -28.10 42.59
CA CYS A 16 1.33 -27.30 42.41
C CYS A 16 1.59 -26.24 41.34
N ALA A 17 0.83 -26.34 40.25
CA ALA A 17 0.73 -25.35 39.21
C ALA A 17 0.22 -24.03 39.81
N TRP A 18 1.08 -23.02 39.84
CA TRP A 18 0.64 -21.64 39.83
C TRP A 18 0.50 -21.23 38.38
N LEU A 19 -0.66 -21.56 37.77
CA LEU A 19 -1.10 -20.87 36.58
C LEU A 19 -1.50 -19.46 37.04
N LEU A 20 -0.57 -18.51 36.97
CA LEU A 20 -0.92 -17.10 36.92
C LEU A 20 -1.65 -16.90 35.60
N LEU A 21 -2.97 -17.05 35.64
CA LEU A 21 -3.86 -16.49 34.63
C LEU A 21 -3.74 -14.97 34.80
N ALA A 22 -2.73 -14.38 34.16
CA ALA A 22 -2.74 -12.95 33.91
C ALA A 22 -3.98 -12.71 33.05
N CYS A 23 -5.07 -12.32 33.71
CA CYS A 23 -6.15 -11.62 33.06
C CYS A 23 -5.47 -10.40 32.43
N LEU A 24 -5.15 -10.49 31.14
CA LEU A 24 -4.95 -9.30 30.33
C LEU A 24 -6.25 -8.55 30.52
N ALA A 25 -6.22 -7.52 31.36
CA ALA A 25 -7.30 -6.56 31.37
C ALA A 25 -7.38 -6.09 29.92
N ASP A 26 -8.51 -6.38 29.26
CA ASP A 26 -8.89 -5.63 28.08
C ASP A 26 -8.73 -4.17 28.49
N SER A 27 -7.75 -3.50 27.90
CA SER A 27 -7.64 -2.05 28.00
C SER A 27 -9.02 -1.54 27.60
N ALA A 28 -9.72 -0.89 28.52
CA ALA A 28 -11.05 -0.37 28.23
C ALA A 28 -10.95 0.44 26.93
N SER A 29 -11.65 -0.04 25.90
CA SER A 29 -11.65 0.59 24.59
C SER A 29 -12.13 2.03 24.76
N ALA A 30 -11.35 2.98 24.22
CA ALA A 30 -11.68 4.40 24.26
C ALA A 30 -13.11 4.63 23.75
N THR A 31 -13.89 5.43 24.45
CA THR A 31 -15.22 5.79 23.95
C THR A 31 -15.08 7.00 23.04
N LEU A 32 -15.35 6.79 21.74
CA LEU A 32 -15.20 7.82 20.72
C LEU A 32 -16.50 8.56 20.46
N TRP A 33 -16.40 9.87 20.27
CA TRP A 33 -17.51 10.79 20.03
C TRP A 33 -17.23 11.67 18.81
N MET A 34 -18.25 12.01 18.03
CA MET A 34 -18.08 12.72 16.75
C MET A 34 -18.74 14.11 16.73
N PRO A 35 -18.23 15.14 17.42
CA PRO A 35 -18.77 16.49 17.25
C PRO A 35 -18.53 17.05 15.84
N GLY A 36 -19.49 17.80 15.31
CA GLY A 36 -19.38 18.38 13.97
C GLY A 36 -20.53 19.29 13.59
N ASN A 37 -20.47 19.86 12.38
CA ASN A 37 -21.48 20.76 11.84
C ASN A 37 -22.73 20.05 11.28
N TYR A 38 -22.83 18.74 11.47
CA TYR A 38 -23.95 17.91 11.03
C TYR A 38 -24.95 17.64 12.17
N GLN A 39 -24.55 17.89 13.41
CA GLN A 39 -25.29 17.47 14.62
C GLN A 39 -26.70 18.05 14.67
N ALA A 40 -26.88 19.34 14.37
CA ALA A 40 -28.21 19.94 14.38
C ALA A 40 -29.12 19.34 13.30
N ALA A 41 -28.58 19.04 12.12
CA ALA A 41 -29.30 18.42 11.02
C ALA A 41 -29.61 16.92 11.27
N TYR A 42 -28.77 16.25 12.06
CA TYR A 42 -28.94 14.87 12.52
C TYR A 42 -29.86 14.76 13.75
N GLY A 43 -30.06 15.86 14.50
CA GLY A 43 -30.92 15.92 15.67
C GLY A 43 -30.22 15.61 17.00
N SER A 44 -28.88 15.73 17.06
CA SER A 44 -28.04 15.44 18.23
C SER A 44 -27.47 16.73 18.86
N GLY A 45 -28.36 17.65 19.25
CA GLY A 45 -27.97 18.92 19.88
C GLY A 45 -27.59 20.02 18.89
N GLY A 46 -26.77 20.97 19.34
CA GLY A 46 -26.24 22.03 18.48
C GLY A 46 -25.06 21.54 17.65
N ASP A 47 -24.69 22.29 16.62
CA ASP A 47 -23.46 22.02 15.87
C ASP A 47 -22.24 22.26 16.76
N TRP A 48 -21.22 21.40 16.62
CA TRP A 48 -19.97 21.46 17.40
C TRP A 48 -20.21 21.43 18.91
N ASP A 49 -21.10 20.54 19.35
CA ASP A 49 -21.51 20.36 20.75
C ASP A 49 -21.07 18.98 21.26
N PRO A 50 -19.80 18.81 21.72
CA PRO A 50 -19.27 17.52 22.14
C PRO A 50 -20.12 16.77 23.16
N PRO A 51 -20.71 17.42 24.19
CA PRO A 51 -21.54 16.70 25.15
C PRO A 51 -22.80 16.03 24.58
N ASN A 52 -23.25 16.47 23.40
CA ASN A 52 -24.40 15.90 22.68
C ASN A 52 -23.99 15.22 21.36
N ALA A 53 -22.68 15.04 21.12
CA ALA A 53 -22.21 14.38 19.92
C ALA A 53 -22.71 12.92 19.85
N PRO A 54 -22.93 12.36 18.66
CA PRO A 54 -23.12 10.94 18.49
C PRO A 54 -21.86 10.16 18.90
N GLN A 55 -22.09 9.02 19.56
CA GLN A 55 -21.04 8.09 20.02
C GLN A 55 -20.82 7.00 18.97
N PHE A 56 -19.56 6.63 18.73
CA PHE A 56 -19.24 5.46 17.92
C PHE A 56 -19.58 4.15 18.65
N ASN A 57 -20.03 3.15 17.90
CA ASN A 57 -20.09 1.77 18.35
C ASN A 57 -18.69 1.15 18.28
N ASP A 58 -18.23 0.55 19.39
CA ASP A 58 -17.02 -0.26 19.39
C ASP A 58 -17.32 -1.64 18.77
N LEU A 59 -16.62 -1.96 17.68
CA LEU A 59 -16.73 -3.25 16.98
C LEU A 59 -15.70 -4.27 17.47
N GLY A 60 -14.82 -3.88 18.40
CA GLY A 60 -13.70 -4.66 18.90
C GLY A 60 -12.46 -4.55 18.01
N GLY A 61 -11.30 -4.93 18.56
CA GLY A 61 -10.05 -4.93 17.83
C GLY A 61 -9.59 -3.55 17.37
N GLY A 62 -9.93 -2.48 18.11
CA GLY A 62 -9.54 -1.10 17.78
C GLY A 62 -10.37 -0.44 16.67
N VAL A 63 -11.46 -1.07 16.23
CA VAL A 63 -12.33 -0.56 15.18
C VAL A 63 -13.63 -0.01 15.77
N HIS A 64 -13.98 1.21 15.39
CA HIS A 64 -15.17 1.91 15.84
C HIS A 64 -15.99 2.39 14.64
N GLU A 65 -17.31 2.36 14.74
CA GLU A 65 -18.20 2.73 13.64
C GLU A 65 -19.40 3.57 14.10
N LEU A 66 -19.72 4.60 13.32
CA LEU A 66 -20.88 5.45 13.52
C LEU A 66 -21.70 5.51 12.25
N GLU A 67 -22.94 5.03 12.34
CA GLU A 67 -23.93 5.12 11.27
C GLU A 67 -24.78 6.38 11.46
N LEU A 68 -24.69 7.29 10.50
CA LEU A 68 -25.56 8.46 10.41
C LEU A 68 -26.65 8.19 9.38
N MET A 69 -27.91 8.28 9.80
CA MET A 69 -29.06 8.07 8.94
C MET A 69 -29.94 9.30 8.87
N GLY A 70 -30.39 9.64 7.66
CA GLY A 70 -31.43 10.65 7.44
C GLY A 70 -31.05 12.06 7.90
N ILE A 71 -29.80 12.49 7.70
CA ILE A 71 -29.38 13.86 7.98
C ILE A 71 -30.26 14.81 7.15
N SER A 72 -31.07 15.60 7.84
CA SER A 72 -32.13 16.37 7.21
C SER A 72 -31.59 17.54 6.39
N GLY A 73 -32.14 17.75 5.19
CA GLY A 73 -31.70 18.83 4.31
C GLY A 73 -30.37 18.57 3.57
N ALA A 74 -29.81 17.37 3.70
CA ALA A 74 -28.66 16.94 2.91
C ALA A 74 -29.04 16.91 1.42
N VAL A 75 -28.33 17.69 0.61
CA VAL A 75 -28.22 17.47 -0.83
C VAL A 75 -27.01 16.58 -1.10
N SER A 76 -27.00 15.80 -2.19
CA SER A 76 -25.78 15.09 -2.63
C SER A 76 -24.60 16.05 -2.63
N LEU A 77 -23.44 15.56 -2.16
CA LEU A 77 -22.21 16.33 -1.95
C LEU A 77 -22.27 17.44 -0.87
N SER A 78 -23.26 17.41 0.04
CA SER A 78 -23.19 18.25 1.25
C SER A 78 -22.02 17.80 2.10
N ARG A 79 -20.94 18.59 2.08
CA ARG A 79 -19.77 18.33 2.92
C ARG A 79 -20.07 18.74 4.36
N TYR A 80 -20.01 17.77 5.25
CA TYR A 80 -19.97 17.98 6.69
C TYR A 80 -18.54 17.87 7.19
N GLN A 81 -18.26 18.56 8.29
CA GLN A 81 -16.98 18.55 8.99
C GLN A 81 -17.18 18.09 10.43
N TYR A 82 -16.20 17.36 10.94
CA TYR A 82 -16.24 16.82 12.29
C TYR A 82 -14.82 16.66 12.86
N LYS A 83 -14.80 16.39 14.16
CA LYS A 83 -13.67 15.84 14.89
C LYS A 83 -14.09 14.54 15.55
N VAL A 84 -13.14 13.68 15.89
CA VAL A 84 -13.37 12.51 16.74
C VAL A 84 -12.66 12.78 18.05
N LEU A 85 -13.39 12.72 19.16
CA LEU A 85 -12.87 12.90 20.50
C LEU A 85 -12.86 11.55 21.22
N ASP A 86 -11.75 11.26 21.88
CA ASP A 86 -11.58 10.14 22.81
C ASP A 86 -11.86 10.66 24.22
N ASP A 87 -12.98 10.27 24.84
CA ASP A 87 -13.43 10.87 26.12
C ASP A 87 -12.59 10.47 27.35
N GLU A 88 -11.50 9.72 27.14
CA GLU A 88 -10.62 9.15 28.17
C GLU A 88 -11.39 8.39 29.29
N GLY A 89 -12.62 7.96 29.02
CA GLY A 89 -13.51 7.30 29.97
C GLY A 89 -14.20 8.22 30.98
N THR A 90 -14.13 9.55 30.81
CA THR A 90 -14.84 10.54 31.65
C THR A 90 -15.88 11.32 30.86
N GLY A 91 -17.03 10.70 30.61
CA GLY A 91 -18.13 11.36 29.93
C GLY A 91 -18.71 12.57 30.70
N PRO A 92 -19.37 13.51 29.97
CA PRO A 92 -19.51 13.54 28.52
C PRO A 92 -18.25 14.10 27.82
N ALA A 93 -18.06 13.76 26.55
CA ALA A 93 -16.96 14.29 25.75
C ALA A 93 -16.93 15.83 25.76
N ALA A 94 -15.74 16.40 25.76
CA ALA A 94 -15.50 17.83 25.85
C ALA A 94 -14.33 18.28 24.96
N TRP A 95 -14.34 19.55 24.59
CA TRP A 95 -13.17 20.14 23.96
C TRP A 95 -11.97 20.11 24.91
N GLY A 96 -10.84 19.62 24.42
CA GLY A 96 -9.63 19.39 25.22
C GLY A 96 -9.35 17.91 25.46
N ASP A 97 -10.33 17.04 25.23
CA ASP A 97 -10.13 15.59 25.12
C ASP A 97 -9.21 15.27 23.92
N PRO A 98 -8.44 14.16 23.97
CA PRO A 98 -7.63 13.74 22.84
C PRO A 98 -8.44 13.58 21.55
N GLU A 99 -7.85 14.02 20.44
CA GLU A 99 -8.48 13.91 19.12
C GLU A 99 -7.97 12.68 18.35
N VAL A 100 -8.79 12.17 17.43
CA VAL A 100 -8.45 11.07 16.53
C VAL A 100 -8.68 11.47 15.06
N PRO A 101 -7.66 11.37 14.19
CA PRO A 101 -6.23 11.24 14.50
C PRO A 101 -5.70 12.38 15.38
N ASP A 102 -4.71 12.09 16.24
CA ASP A 102 -4.05 13.11 17.06
C ASP A 102 -3.17 14.01 16.19
N ASN A 103 -3.77 15.12 15.77
CA ASN A 103 -3.15 16.10 14.90
C ASN A 103 -2.74 17.38 15.66
N GLY A 104 -2.74 17.32 17.00
CA GLY A 104 -2.51 18.48 17.86
C GLY A 104 -3.67 19.48 17.88
N GLY A 105 -3.65 20.38 18.87
CA GLY A 105 -4.66 21.41 19.02
C GLY A 105 -4.71 22.36 17.82
N GLY A 106 -5.90 22.52 17.23
CA GLY A 106 -6.11 23.37 16.04
C GLY A 106 -5.92 22.65 14.71
N SER A 107 -5.82 21.33 14.72
CA SER A 107 -5.82 20.50 13.53
C SER A 107 -7.06 20.73 12.65
N ALA A 108 -6.88 20.55 11.33
CA ALA A 108 -7.97 20.58 10.37
C ALA A 108 -9.02 19.51 10.68
N ASN A 109 -10.28 19.83 10.36
CA ASN A 109 -11.38 18.91 10.58
C ASN A 109 -11.34 17.77 9.56
N SER A 110 -11.75 16.57 10.01
CA SER A 110 -12.20 15.53 9.09
C SER A 110 -13.50 15.95 8.45
N TRP A 111 -13.84 15.30 7.34
CA TRP A 111 -15.03 15.63 6.57
C TRP A 111 -15.76 14.38 6.15
N PHE A 112 -17.02 14.48 5.76
CA PHE A 112 -17.74 13.43 5.03
C PHE A 112 -18.81 14.05 4.14
N VAL A 113 -19.28 13.28 3.18
CA VAL A 113 -20.47 13.58 2.40
C VAL A 113 -21.51 12.50 2.67
N THR A 114 -22.78 12.84 2.53
CA THR A 114 -23.87 11.87 2.63
C THR A 114 -24.26 11.35 1.25
N ASP A 115 -24.83 10.16 1.22
CA ASP A 115 -25.52 9.64 0.04
C ASP A 115 -26.79 10.47 -0.28
N ASN A 116 -27.46 10.11 -1.37
CA ASN A 116 -28.73 10.73 -1.79
C ASN A 116 -29.88 10.62 -0.79
N SER A 117 -29.76 9.74 0.22
CA SER A 117 -30.74 9.56 1.29
C SER A 117 -30.34 10.29 2.58
N GLY A 118 -29.21 11.00 2.58
CA GLY A 118 -28.69 11.68 3.76
C GLY A 118 -27.98 10.73 4.74
N ASN A 119 -27.52 9.57 4.30
CA ASN A 119 -26.81 8.61 5.13
C ASN A 119 -25.29 8.66 4.90
N ALA A 120 -24.54 8.32 5.94
CA ALA A 120 -23.11 8.06 5.87
C ALA A 120 -22.70 7.12 7.00
N THR A 121 -21.79 6.19 6.72
CA THR A 121 -21.13 5.41 7.76
C THR A 121 -19.68 5.88 7.87
N ILE A 122 -19.28 6.26 9.07
CA ILE A 122 -17.91 6.66 9.41
C ILE A 122 -17.28 5.55 10.22
N ARG A 123 -16.09 5.11 9.82
CA ARG A 123 -15.30 4.13 10.58
C ARG A 123 -13.97 4.74 10.98
N VAL A 124 -13.59 4.47 12.23
CA VAL A 124 -12.30 4.85 12.80
C VAL A 124 -11.59 3.56 13.19
N ASP A 125 -10.40 3.37 12.65
CA ASP A 125 -9.52 2.25 12.93
C ASP A 125 -8.27 2.75 13.65
N ARG A 126 -8.18 2.43 14.93
CA ARG A 126 -7.12 2.85 15.86
C ARG A 126 -5.89 1.92 15.80
N ASN A 127 -5.89 0.89 14.96
CA ASN A 127 -4.76 -0.02 14.84
C ASN A 127 -3.58 0.64 14.14
N THR A 128 -2.38 0.14 14.44
CA THR A 128 -1.15 0.53 13.76
C THR A 128 -0.79 -0.49 12.67
N TYR A 129 -0.44 0.01 11.50
CA TYR A 129 -0.11 -0.75 10.30
C TYR A 129 1.30 -0.40 9.82
N ASP A 130 1.97 -1.41 9.26
CA ASP A 130 3.25 -1.29 8.56
C ASP A 130 3.07 -1.82 7.13
N ASP A 131 2.12 -1.21 6.41
CA ASP A 131 1.71 -1.59 5.04
C ASP A 131 2.13 -0.55 4.00
N GLY A 132 3.04 0.36 4.35
CA GLY A 132 3.52 1.44 3.48
C GLY A 132 2.53 2.59 3.26
N LEU A 133 1.34 2.54 3.89
CA LEU A 133 0.32 3.59 3.75
C LEU A 133 0.24 4.49 4.98
N PHE A 134 -0.10 5.76 4.74
CA PHE A 134 -0.24 6.80 5.75
C PHE A 134 -1.69 7.31 5.83
N PRO A 135 -2.20 7.63 7.03
CA PRO A 135 -1.52 7.50 8.32
C PRO A 135 -1.35 6.02 8.69
N THR A 136 -0.29 5.70 9.45
CA THR A 136 -0.03 4.32 9.90
C THR A 136 -0.92 3.91 11.06
N THR A 137 -1.59 4.86 11.72
CA THR A 137 -2.56 4.68 12.80
C THR A 137 -3.74 5.61 12.59
N ASP A 138 -4.85 5.37 13.29
CA ASP A 138 -6.01 6.29 13.32
C ASP A 138 -6.59 6.57 11.92
N ARG A 139 -6.79 5.49 11.18
CA ARG A 139 -7.35 5.51 9.84
C ARG A 139 -8.85 5.78 9.88
N ILE A 140 -9.31 6.73 9.08
CA ILE A 140 -10.72 7.13 9.02
C ILE A 140 -11.26 6.91 7.61
N THR A 141 -12.41 6.26 7.50
CA THR A 141 -13.08 6.01 6.23
C THR A 141 -14.54 6.47 6.26
N ALA A 142 -15.07 6.81 5.09
CA ALA A 142 -16.49 7.11 4.90
C ALA A 142 -17.08 6.24 3.79
N SER A 143 -18.27 5.68 4.02
CA SER A 143 -18.94 4.77 3.08
C SER A 143 -19.27 5.38 1.71
N THR A 144 -19.28 6.71 1.63
CA THR A 144 -19.69 7.47 0.44
C THR A 144 -18.52 7.84 -0.48
N ASP A 145 -17.28 7.59 -0.06
CA ASP A 145 -16.09 7.98 -0.85
C ASP A 145 -16.10 7.31 -2.24
N LEU A 146 -16.58 6.07 -2.35
CA LEU A 146 -16.65 5.36 -3.64
C LEU A 146 -17.86 5.73 -4.51
N THR A 147 -18.88 6.37 -3.95
CA THR A 147 -20.15 6.61 -4.65
C THR A 147 -20.36 8.07 -5.02
N GLU A 148 -19.73 8.98 -4.28
CA GLU A 148 -19.94 10.42 -4.46
C GLU A 148 -18.79 11.11 -5.21
N PHE A 149 -17.57 10.57 -5.19
CA PHE A 149 -16.47 11.09 -6.01
C PHE A 149 -16.49 10.47 -7.40
N ALA A 150 -16.41 11.30 -8.43
CA ALA A 150 -16.30 10.84 -9.81
C ALA A 150 -14.89 10.31 -10.13
N SER A 151 -13.88 10.94 -9.54
CA SER A 151 -12.46 10.72 -9.81
C SER A 151 -11.62 11.10 -8.59
N PHE A 152 -10.44 10.51 -8.48
CA PHE A 152 -9.40 10.91 -7.53
C PHE A 152 -8.16 11.35 -8.30
N TYR A 153 -7.38 12.25 -7.71
CA TYR A 153 -6.21 12.83 -8.36
C TYR A 153 -4.99 12.76 -7.46
N ALA A 154 -3.85 12.44 -8.05
CA ALA A 154 -2.57 12.60 -7.39
C ALA A 154 -2.06 14.03 -7.59
N THR A 155 -1.68 14.70 -6.50
CA THR A 155 -1.33 16.12 -6.53
C THR A 155 -0.08 16.37 -5.70
N GLY A 156 0.82 17.22 -6.18
CA GLY A 156 2.07 17.51 -5.49
C GLY A 156 2.92 18.56 -6.17
N ASN A 157 4.15 18.73 -5.68
CA ASN A 157 5.18 19.60 -6.27
C ASN A 157 6.09 18.88 -7.27
N TRP A 158 5.68 17.69 -7.73
CA TRP A 158 6.36 16.87 -8.74
C TRP A 158 5.67 16.94 -10.11
N MET A 159 4.51 17.60 -10.17
CA MET A 159 3.58 17.48 -11.29
C MET A 159 4.17 18.11 -12.54
N ASP A 160 4.86 19.25 -12.43
CA ASP A 160 5.50 19.87 -13.59
C ASP A 160 6.68 19.02 -14.12
N GLU A 161 7.43 18.33 -13.25
CA GLU A 161 8.47 17.39 -13.66
C GLU A 161 7.93 16.09 -14.26
N ALA A 162 6.66 15.76 -14.03
CA ALA A 162 5.92 14.67 -14.66
C ALA A 162 5.14 15.10 -15.92
N GLY A 163 5.37 16.32 -16.42
CA GLY A 163 4.76 16.82 -17.65
C GLY A 163 3.41 17.52 -17.48
N GLY A 164 3.02 17.79 -16.24
CA GLY A 164 1.87 18.60 -15.86
C GLY A 164 2.04 20.08 -16.19
N GLY A 165 0.94 20.83 -16.16
CA GLY A 165 0.96 22.27 -16.48
C GLY A 165 1.52 23.15 -15.36
N ALA A 166 1.33 22.74 -14.10
CA ALA A 166 1.88 23.35 -12.90
C ALA A 166 1.74 22.39 -11.70
N ASP A 167 2.44 22.70 -10.62
CA ASP A 167 2.29 22.00 -9.34
C ASP A 167 0.97 22.32 -8.63
N TRP A 168 0.56 21.40 -7.77
CA TRP A 168 -0.57 21.57 -6.86
C TRP A 168 -1.88 21.94 -7.58
N ILE A 169 -2.18 21.27 -8.70
CA ILE A 169 -3.49 21.34 -9.34
C ILE A 169 -4.32 20.13 -8.85
N PRO A 170 -5.35 20.34 -8.00
CA PRO A 170 -6.04 19.24 -7.32
C PRO A 170 -6.96 18.40 -8.22
N ASP A 171 -7.30 18.89 -9.41
CA ASP A 171 -8.22 18.29 -10.37
C ASP A 171 -7.60 18.13 -11.76
N ASP A 172 -6.27 17.99 -11.83
CA ASP A 172 -5.57 17.81 -13.09
C ASP A 172 -5.80 16.40 -13.65
N PHE A 173 -6.55 16.31 -14.75
CA PHE A 173 -6.82 15.06 -15.46
C PHE A 173 -5.57 14.35 -15.98
N ALA A 174 -4.43 15.02 -16.10
CA ALA A 174 -3.16 14.35 -16.39
C ALA A 174 -2.73 13.38 -15.26
N PHE A 175 -3.23 13.60 -14.04
CA PHE A 175 -2.88 12.84 -12.84
C PHE A 175 -4.11 12.22 -12.16
N GLU A 176 -5.17 11.97 -12.93
CA GLU A 176 -6.33 11.21 -12.48
C GLU A 176 -5.94 9.75 -12.18
N MET A 177 -6.26 9.28 -10.98
CA MET A 177 -5.94 7.94 -10.50
C MET A 177 -6.93 6.91 -11.06
N VAL A 178 -6.42 5.73 -11.39
CA VAL A 178 -7.19 4.61 -11.92
C VAL A 178 -7.68 3.72 -10.78
N ASP A 179 -8.97 3.35 -10.81
CA ASP A 179 -9.56 2.37 -9.89
C ASP A 179 -8.94 0.98 -10.11
N GLN A 180 -8.31 0.43 -9.07
CA GLN A 180 -7.72 -0.91 -9.04
C GLN A 180 -8.65 -1.93 -8.36
N GLY A 181 -9.84 -1.51 -7.92
CA GLY A 181 -10.80 -2.30 -7.18
C GLY A 181 -10.57 -2.27 -5.67
N ASN A 182 -11.61 -2.67 -4.92
CA ASN A 182 -11.61 -2.73 -3.45
C ASN A 182 -11.26 -1.39 -2.75
N GLY A 183 -11.46 -0.26 -3.44
CA GLY A 183 -11.16 1.07 -2.91
C GLY A 183 -9.70 1.51 -3.04
N LEU A 184 -8.87 0.74 -3.73
CA LEU A 184 -7.52 1.17 -4.11
C LEU A 184 -7.56 1.90 -5.46
N PHE A 185 -6.94 3.07 -5.51
CA PHE A 185 -6.70 3.86 -6.70
C PHE A 185 -5.20 4.07 -6.85
N SER A 186 -4.70 4.05 -8.08
CA SER A 186 -3.29 4.29 -8.35
C SER A 186 -3.02 5.04 -9.65
N ILE A 187 -1.85 5.65 -9.74
CA ILE A 187 -1.30 6.19 -10.99
C ILE A 187 0.21 6.04 -10.99
N ASP A 188 0.76 5.60 -12.12
CA ASP A 188 2.19 5.56 -12.36
C ASP A 188 2.60 6.84 -13.08
N VAL A 189 3.61 7.53 -12.56
CA VAL A 189 4.15 8.76 -13.15
C VAL A 189 5.66 8.66 -13.31
N VAL A 190 6.18 9.24 -14.39
CA VAL A 190 7.62 9.36 -14.60
C VAL A 190 8.05 10.77 -14.20
N ILE A 191 8.82 10.89 -13.12
CA ILE A 191 9.35 12.17 -12.64
C ILE A 191 10.74 12.37 -13.24
N SER A 192 10.87 13.41 -14.07
CA SER A 192 12.08 13.62 -14.89
C SER A 192 13.34 13.99 -14.09
N THR A 193 13.20 14.58 -12.91
CA THR A 193 14.32 15.15 -12.14
C THR A 193 14.47 14.50 -10.75
N PRO A 194 15.68 14.11 -10.34
CA PRO A 194 15.95 13.70 -8.95
C PRO A 194 15.70 14.84 -7.96
N GLY A 195 15.05 14.53 -6.84
CA GLY A 195 14.68 15.52 -5.85
C GLY A 195 13.88 14.95 -4.68
N THR A 196 13.55 15.82 -3.74
CA THR A 196 12.58 15.53 -2.67
C THR A 196 11.28 16.22 -3.04
N TYR A 197 10.21 15.45 -3.05
CA TYR A 197 8.89 15.85 -3.51
C TYR A 197 7.82 15.54 -2.45
N GLU A 198 6.65 16.09 -2.66
CA GLU A 198 5.49 16.05 -1.78
C GLU A 198 4.27 15.58 -2.56
N TYR A 199 3.45 14.74 -1.94
CA TYR A 199 2.25 14.13 -2.53
C TYR A 199 1.05 14.25 -1.57
N LYS A 200 -0.12 14.52 -2.13
CA LYS A 200 -1.44 14.31 -1.55
C LYS A 200 -2.36 13.69 -2.60
N ALA A 201 -3.40 12.99 -2.15
CA ALA A 201 -4.52 12.66 -3.02
C ALA A 201 -5.68 13.63 -2.78
N THR A 202 -6.47 13.92 -3.83
CA THR A 202 -7.69 14.72 -3.70
C THR A 202 -8.87 14.13 -4.44
N GLY A 203 -10.08 14.47 -4.01
CA GLY A 203 -11.35 14.14 -4.70
C GLY A 203 -11.75 15.19 -5.74
N GLY A 204 -10.79 15.86 -6.39
CA GLY A 204 -11.01 16.91 -7.38
C GLY A 204 -11.06 18.33 -6.79
N GLY A 205 -10.41 18.55 -5.64
CA GLY A 205 -10.38 19.85 -4.99
C GLY A 205 -9.81 19.82 -3.58
N TRP A 206 -9.43 20.99 -3.06
CA TRP A 206 -8.83 21.13 -1.72
C TRP A 206 -9.80 20.87 -0.57
N ASP A 207 -11.09 20.78 -0.86
CA ASP A 207 -12.08 20.46 0.15
C ASP A 207 -12.07 18.98 0.57
N PHE A 208 -11.44 18.13 -0.24
CA PHE A 208 -11.46 16.68 -0.13
C PHE A 208 -10.05 16.11 -0.32
N GLN A 209 -9.27 16.07 0.76
CA GLN A 209 -7.86 15.68 0.72
C GLN A 209 -7.57 14.45 1.57
N TRP A 210 -6.55 13.70 1.15
CA TRP A 210 -5.88 12.65 1.93
C TRP A 210 -4.39 12.94 1.99
N GLY A 211 -3.82 12.72 3.17
CA GLY A 211 -2.41 13.00 3.46
C GLY A 211 -1.87 12.14 4.59
N THR A 212 -0.70 12.48 5.10
CA THR A 212 -0.01 11.67 6.13
C THR A 212 -0.72 11.62 7.47
N ASN A 213 -1.67 12.52 7.70
CA ASN A 213 -2.50 12.61 8.89
C ASN A 213 -3.98 12.26 8.60
N GLY A 214 -4.22 11.53 7.52
CA GLY A 214 -5.54 11.03 7.14
C GLY A 214 -6.33 11.99 6.27
N ARG A 215 -7.65 11.81 6.32
CA ARG A 215 -8.63 12.53 5.51
C ARG A 215 -9.12 13.79 6.25
N LEU A 216 -8.53 14.93 5.90
CA LEU A 216 -8.79 16.23 6.53
C LEU A 216 -8.98 17.31 5.45
N ALA A 217 -9.59 18.43 5.83
CA ALA A 217 -9.76 19.57 4.91
C ALA A 217 -8.43 20.29 4.56
N ASP A 218 -7.34 19.99 5.27
CA ASP A 218 -5.97 20.45 4.99
C ASP A 218 -4.99 19.36 5.45
N SER A 219 -5.08 18.19 4.83
CA SER A 219 -4.23 17.05 5.19
C SER A 219 -2.75 17.37 4.97
N ALA A 220 -1.86 16.81 5.79
CA ALA A 220 -0.43 17.00 5.68
C ALA A 220 0.17 16.29 4.44
N ASN A 221 1.22 16.86 3.86
CA ASN A 221 1.91 16.29 2.70
C ASN A 221 2.60 14.96 3.05
N LEU A 222 2.65 14.04 2.08
CA LEU A 222 3.51 12.86 2.11
C LEU A 222 4.80 13.16 1.35
N LEU A 223 5.95 13.15 2.05
CA LEU A 223 7.25 13.35 1.42
C LEU A 223 7.77 12.06 0.81
N PHE A 224 8.39 12.18 -0.37
CA PHE A 224 9.10 11.09 -1.05
C PHE A 224 10.33 11.60 -1.78
N ASN A 225 11.21 10.68 -2.20
CA ASN A 225 12.43 11.03 -2.93
C ASN A 225 12.47 10.33 -4.28
N VAL A 226 12.84 11.10 -5.30
CA VAL A 226 13.24 10.58 -6.61
C VAL A 226 14.75 10.64 -6.68
N VAL A 227 15.39 9.50 -6.92
CA VAL A 227 16.86 9.34 -6.86
C VAL A 227 17.51 9.22 -8.23
N ALA A 228 16.73 9.00 -9.28
CA ALA A 228 17.20 8.89 -10.66
C ALA A 228 16.39 9.79 -11.60
N GLU A 229 17.00 10.20 -12.71
CA GLU A 229 16.29 10.91 -13.78
C GLU A 229 15.25 9.96 -14.41
N ASN A 230 14.06 10.48 -14.69
CA ASN A 230 12.95 9.72 -15.27
C ASN A 230 12.58 8.48 -14.44
N GLN A 231 12.57 8.61 -13.12
CA GLN A 231 12.16 7.52 -12.24
C GLN A 231 10.63 7.40 -12.24
N GLU A 232 10.14 6.17 -12.32
CA GLU A 232 8.73 5.86 -12.16
C GLU A 232 8.35 5.84 -10.67
N VAL A 233 7.21 6.46 -10.36
CA VAL A 233 6.63 6.50 -9.02
C VAL A 233 5.15 6.15 -9.15
N THR A 234 4.72 5.12 -8.42
CA THR A 234 3.31 4.79 -8.29
C THR A 234 2.74 5.50 -7.08
N PHE A 235 1.78 6.40 -7.28
CA PHE A 235 0.99 6.97 -6.19
C PHE A 235 -0.23 6.12 -5.89
N LEU A 236 -0.56 6.00 -4.60
CA LEU A 236 -1.62 5.14 -4.09
C LEU A 236 -2.58 5.95 -3.21
N LEU A 237 -3.88 5.72 -3.40
CA LEU A 237 -4.95 6.13 -2.50
C LEU A 237 -5.82 4.91 -2.23
N ASP A 238 -5.91 4.49 -0.97
CA ASP A 238 -6.84 3.45 -0.53
C ASP A 238 -7.95 4.10 0.30
N VAL A 239 -9.10 4.38 -0.32
CA VAL A 239 -10.26 4.97 0.38
C VAL A 239 -10.95 3.98 1.31
N SER A 240 -10.73 2.67 1.13
CA SER A 240 -11.23 1.64 2.05
C SER A 240 -10.46 1.61 3.37
N LYS A 241 -9.26 2.22 3.37
CA LYS A 241 -8.40 2.44 4.55
C LYS A 241 -8.25 3.92 4.92
N GLY A 242 -8.70 4.84 4.08
CA GLY A 242 -8.53 6.28 4.29
C GLY A 242 -7.08 6.71 4.28
N ALA A 243 -6.24 6.02 3.49
CA ALA A 243 -4.79 6.12 3.56
C ALA A 243 -4.18 6.32 2.16
N ILE A 244 -3.01 6.95 2.10
CA ILE A 244 -2.25 7.18 0.87
C ILE A 244 -0.85 6.62 1.00
N GLY A 245 -0.21 6.34 -0.13
CA GLY A 245 1.17 5.89 -0.17
C GLY A 245 1.81 6.20 -1.50
N TYR A 246 3.07 5.85 -1.61
CA TYR A 246 3.76 5.80 -2.88
C TYR A 246 4.69 4.60 -2.88
N ASN A 247 4.92 4.06 -4.07
CA ASN A 247 6.04 3.18 -4.33
C ASN A 247 6.98 3.92 -5.27
N THR A 248 8.21 4.13 -4.82
CA THR A 248 9.28 4.50 -5.73
C THR A 248 9.85 3.21 -6.24
N ASP A 249 9.66 2.96 -7.52
CA ASP A 249 10.36 1.90 -8.17
C ASP A 249 11.79 2.37 -8.44
N THR A 250 12.60 2.42 -7.38
CA THR A 250 14.04 2.23 -7.56
C THR A 250 14.24 0.77 -7.89
N PHE A 251 13.78 0.34 -9.06
CA PHE A 251 14.08 -0.99 -9.53
C PHE A 251 15.60 -1.09 -9.63
N LEU A 252 16.21 -1.85 -8.74
CA LEU A 252 17.54 -2.37 -9.03
C LEU A 252 17.35 -3.21 -10.31
N PRO A 253 18.01 -2.89 -11.44
CA PRO A 253 17.80 -3.66 -12.67
C PRO A 253 17.97 -5.14 -12.33
N GLY A 254 17.10 -6.02 -12.81
CA GLY A 254 17.24 -7.44 -12.48
C GLY A 254 16.53 -7.93 -11.22
N ASP A 255 16.18 -7.05 -10.28
CA ASP A 255 15.48 -7.40 -9.04
C ASP A 255 13.99 -7.55 -9.35
N THR A 256 13.42 -8.76 -9.29
CA THR A 256 12.03 -9.04 -9.64
C THR A 256 11.06 -8.80 -8.50
N ASP A 257 11.48 -9.00 -7.25
CA ASP A 257 10.60 -8.90 -6.08
C ASP A 257 10.70 -7.56 -5.35
N ASN A 258 11.58 -6.68 -5.84
CA ASN A 258 11.81 -5.32 -5.41
C ASN A 258 12.28 -5.22 -3.96
N ASP A 259 13.03 -6.21 -3.47
CA ASP A 259 13.59 -6.21 -2.13
C ASP A 259 14.89 -5.37 -2.01
N GLY A 260 15.37 -4.85 -3.14
CA GLY A 260 16.56 -4.01 -3.26
C GLY A 260 17.86 -4.79 -3.44
N VAL A 261 17.78 -6.10 -3.66
CA VAL A 261 18.90 -7.01 -3.92
C VAL A 261 18.65 -7.74 -5.25
N VAL A 262 19.71 -8.02 -6.01
CA VAL A 262 19.60 -8.90 -7.19
C VAL A 262 20.26 -10.23 -6.86
N GLU A 263 19.44 -11.23 -6.58
CA GLU A 263 19.82 -12.58 -6.21
C GLU A 263 19.34 -13.65 -7.19
N PHE A 264 19.81 -14.88 -6.98
CA PHE A 264 19.58 -15.95 -7.95
C PHE A 264 18.26 -16.68 -7.69
N GLU A 265 17.91 -16.91 -6.43
CA GLU A 265 16.73 -17.70 -6.11
C GLU A 265 15.47 -16.87 -6.30
N ASP A 266 15.46 -15.66 -5.77
CA ASP A 266 14.25 -14.83 -5.78
C ASP A 266 14.03 -14.12 -7.12
N ASP A 267 15.11 -13.72 -7.83
CA ASP A 267 14.94 -12.97 -9.08
C ASP A 267 14.99 -13.76 -10.37
N PHE A 268 15.80 -14.80 -10.43
CA PHE A 268 15.88 -15.58 -11.65
C PHE A 268 14.71 -16.57 -11.78
N TYR A 269 14.14 -17.06 -10.67
CA TYR A 269 13.08 -18.05 -10.74
C TYR A 269 11.79 -17.51 -11.37
N PRO A 270 11.31 -16.30 -11.07
CA PRO A 270 10.17 -15.72 -11.78
C PRO A 270 10.42 -15.62 -13.29
N ILE A 271 11.62 -15.19 -13.72
CA ILE A 271 12.00 -15.12 -15.14
C ILE A 271 11.98 -16.51 -15.79
N ARG A 272 12.54 -17.52 -15.11
CA ARG A 272 12.59 -18.90 -15.58
C ARG A 272 11.20 -19.52 -15.67
N ASP A 273 10.40 -19.37 -14.63
CA ASP A 273 9.12 -20.06 -14.47
C ASP A 273 8.04 -19.48 -15.37
N ASN A 274 8.16 -18.20 -15.72
CA ASN A 274 7.29 -17.52 -16.67
C ASN A 274 7.90 -17.34 -18.06
N TRP A 275 9.02 -17.98 -18.37
CA TRP A 275 9.71 -17.83 -19.66
C TRP A 275 8.76 -18.03 -20.86
N LEU A 276 8.70 -17.02 -21.74
CA LEU A 276 7.80 -16.91 -22.90
C LEU A 276 6.30 -16.96 -22.55
N SER A 277 5.94 -16.62 -21.32
CA SER A 277 4.55 -16.50 -20.86
C SER A 277 4.15 -15.04 -20.74
N GLU A 278 2.86 -14.76 -20.97
CA GLU A 278 2.32 -13.43 -20.80
C GLU A 278 2.18 -13.09 -19.30
N THR A 279 2.93 -12.10 -18.82
CA THR A 279 2.85 -11.56 -17.46
C THR A 279 3.11 -10.04 -17.46
N PHE A 280 2.39 -9.30 -16.63
CA PHE A 280 2.49 -7.84 -16.53
C PHE A 280 3.15 -7.36 -15.24
N LEU A 281 3.57 -8.29 -14.39
CA LEU A 281 4.15 -7.99 -13.08
C LEU A 281 5.63 -8.31 -13.10
N ARG A 282 6.42 -7.41 -12.52
CA ARG A 282 7.85 -7.59 -12.29
C ARG A 282 8.16 -8.81 -11.42
N ALA A 283 7.35 -9.02 -10.37
CA ALA A 283 7.38 -10.21 -9.51
C ALA A 283 7.10 -11.52 -10.25
N SER A 284 6.62 -11.46 -11.50
CA SER A 284 6.46 -12.60 -12.39
C SER A 284 7.59 -12.73 -13.41
N GLY A 285 8.67 -11.94 -13.28
CA GLY A 285 9.85 -12.00 -14.14
C GLY A 285 9.83 -11.06 -15.34
N ASN A 286 8.80 -10.22 -15.51
CA ASN A 286 8.76 -9.20 -16.56
C ASN A 286 9.42 -7.91 -16.05
N LEU A 287 10.72 -7.78 -16.31
CA LEU A 287 11.59 -6.74 -15.80
C LEU A 287 11.71 -5.52 -16.72
N ASP A 288 11.39 -5.67 -18.00
CA ASP A 288 11.43 -4.57 -18.95
C ASP A 288 10.05 -4.06 -19.36
N ASN A 289 9.87 -2.74 -19.25
CA ASN A 289 8.73 -2.03 -19.82
C ASN A 289 9.12 -1.46 -21.20
N SER A 290 10.09 -2.06 -21.89
CA SER A 290 10.78 -1.45 -23.05
C SER A 290 10.00 -1.46 -24.37
N GLY A 291 8.76 -1.97 -24.37
CA GLY A 291 7.84 -1.85 -25.49
C GLY A 291 8.18 -2.70 -26.73
N ASP A 292 9.21 -3.54 -26.66
CA ASP A 292 9.49 -4.56 -27.68
C ASP A 292 8.77 -5.88 -27.44
N SER A 293 8.33 -6.14 -26.19
CA SER A 293 7.58 -7.33 -25.78
C SER A 293 6.53 -7.01 -24.72
N GLU A 294 5.45 -6.30 -25.08
CA GLU A 294 4.37 -5.93 -24.14
C GLU A 294 3.84 -7.16 -23.37
N GLY A 295 4.30 -7.33 -22.13
CA GLY A 295 3.80 -8.32 -21.21
C GLY A 295 4.30 -9.75 -21.43
N ILE A 296 5.44 -10.02 -22.08
CA ILE A 296 5.99 -11.39 -22.21
C ILE A 296 7.37 -11.46 -21.56
N VAL A 297 7.58 -12.44 -20.68
CA VAL A 297 8.92 -12.69 -20.11
C VAL A 297 9.84 -13.31 -21.17
N ASP A 298 10.95 -12.66 -21.50
CA ASP A 298 11.85 -13.07 -22.55
C ASP A 298 13.36 -12.82 -22.25
N ILE A 299 14.16 -12.87 -23.32
CA ILE A 299 15.62 -12.76 -23.22
C ILE A 299 16.10 -11.39 -22.75
N ALA A 300 15.31 -10.33 -22.94
CA ALA A 300 15.63 -8.99 -22.50
C ALA A 300 15.52 -8.89 -20.96
N ASP A 301 14.47 -9.45 -20.35
CA ASP A 301 14.35 -9.61 -18.89
C ASP A 301 15.54 -10.38 -18.31
N PHE A 302 15.83 -11.55 -18.89
CA PHE A 302 16.97 -12.35 -18.45
C PHE A 302 18.30 -11.60 -18.55
N ARG A 303 18.50 -10.80 -19.61
CA ARG A 303 19.70 -9.98 -19.75
C ARG A 303 19.76 -8.89 -18.69
N GLN A 304 18.64 -8.28 -18.34
CA GLN A 304 18.58 -7.26 -17.31
C GLN A 304 18.98 -7.85 -15.96
N TRP A 305 18.39 -8.99 -15.56
CA TRP A 305 18.82 -9.75 -14.38
C TRP A 305 20.31 -10.09 -14.42
N LYS A 306 20.76 -10.73 -15.50
CA LYS A 306 22.16 -11.16 -15.63
C LYS A 306 23.16 -9.99 -15.51
N ASN A 307 22.83 -8.83 -16.09
CA ASN A 307 23.74 -7.69 -16.10
C ASN A 307 23.86 -7.03 -14.72
N ALA A 308 22.85 -7.18 -13.88
CA ALA A 308 22.82 -6.60 -12.54
C ALA A 308 23.21 -7.59 -11.43
N PHE A 309 23.03 -8.89 -11.68
CA PHE A 309 23.40 -9.95 -10.76
C PHE A 309 24.90 -9.91 -10.46
N ASN A 310 25.25 -9.65 -9.20
CA ASN A 310 26.64 -9.55 -8.72
C ASN A 310 27.14 -10.85 -8.05
N GLY A 311 26.41 -11.95 -8.21
CA GLY A 311 26.79 -13.24 -7.64
C GLY A 311 27.80 -14.03 -8.48
N PRO A 312 28.11 -15.27 -8.06
CA PRO A 312 29.12 -16.09 -8.72
C PRO A 312 28.77 -16.43 -10.19
N PRO A 313 29.73 -16.39 -11.14
CA PRO A 313 29.50 -16.67 -12.56
C PRO A 313 28.90 -18.06 -12.85
N GLU A 314 29.20 -19.05 -12.00
CA GLU A 314 28.62 -20.40 -12.07
C GLU A 314 27.09 -20.41 -11.97
N LEU A 315 26.50 -19.51 -11.18
CA LEU A 315 25.04 -19.39 -11.10
C LEU A 315 24.45 -18.83 -12.39
N VAL A 316 25.10 -17.84 -13.01
CA VAL A 316 24.69 -17.35 -14.35
C VAL A 316 24.73 -18.48 -15.39
N ALA A 317 25.76 -19.33 -15.36
CA ALA A 317 25.85 -20.48 -16.25
C ALA A 317 24.72 -21.51 -16.00
N GLN A 318 24.36 -21.75 -14.73
CA GLN A 318 23.23 -22.59 -14.35
C GLN A 318 21.90 -22.01 -14.85
N ALA A 319 21.68 -20.70 -14.71
CA ALA A 319 20.49 -20.04 -15.22
C ALA A 319 20.34 -20.23 -16.73
N PHE A 320 21.39 -19.97 -17.52
CA PHE A 320 21.39 -20.21 -18.96
C PHE A 320 21.02 -21.65 -19.34
N ALA A 321 21.54 -22.65 -18.62
CA ALA A 321 21.25 -24.05 -18.89
C ALA A 321 19.78 -24.41 -18.60
N SER A 322 19.14 -23.71 -17.66
CA SER A 322 17.76 -23.98 -17.24
C SER A 322 16.68 -23.40 -18.14
N LEU A 323 16.96 -22.34 -18.90
CA LEU A 323 15.98 -21.68 -19.77
C LEU A 323 15.56 -22.51 -21.00
N GLY A 324 16.02 -23.76 -21.10
CA GLY A 324 15.66 -24.67 -22.19
C GLY A 324 16.00 -24.13 -23.58
N VAL A 325 16.83 -23.09 -23.66
CA VAL A 325 17.24 -22.45 -24.90
C VAL A 325 17.86 -23.55 -25.74
N PRO A 326 17.26 -23.92 -26.90
CA PRO A 326 17.77 -25.00 -27.72
C PRO A 326 19.25 -24.76 -27.95
N GLU A 327 20.10 -25.70 -27.53
CA GLU A 327 21.54 -25.55 -27.70
C GLU A 327 21.78 -25.08 -29.13
N PRO A 328 22.55 -24.00 -29.34
CA PRO A 328 22.72 -23.45 -30.67
C PRO A 328 23.13 -24.61 -31.55
N VAL A 329 22.47 -24.73 -32.70
CA VAL A 329 22.79 -25.68 -33.77
C VAL A 329 24.27 -25.66 -34.18
N SER A 330 25.11 -24.81 -33.58
CA SER A 330 26.56 -24.94 -33.47
C SER A 330 27.08 -26.38 -33.33
N GLY A 331 26.45 -27.27 -32.55
CA GLY A 331 26.80 -28.70 -32.52
C GLY A 331 26.57 -29.38 -33.87
N THR A 332 25.39 -29.16 -34.46
CA THR A 332 25.00 -29.63 -35.80
C THR A 332 25.84 -28.99 -36.91
N LEU A 333 26.22 -27.71 -36.77
CA LEU A 333 27.07 -26.96 -37.70
C LEU A 333 28.52 -27.41 -37.61
N CYS A 334 29.04 -27.72 -36.41
CA CYS A 334 30.33 -28.37 -36.25
C CYS A 334 30.32 -29.76 -36.86
N ALA A 335 29.27 -30.55 -36.64
CA ALA A 335 29.12 -31.86 -37.27
C ALA A 335 29.07 -31.75 -38.81
N LEU A 336 28.29 -30.79 -39.35
CA LEU A 336 28.25 -30.50 -40.78
C LEU A 336 29.60 -30.04 -41.33
N ALA A 337 30.34 -29.20 -40.60
CA ALA A 337 31.67 -28.77 -40.98
C ALA A 337 32.65 -29.95 -41.01
N VAL A 338 32.64 -30.83 -40.00
CA VAL A 338 33.47 -32.03 -39.96
C VAL A 338 33.12 -32.98 -41.12
N VAL A 339 31.84 -33.19 -41.41
CA VAL A 339 31.39 -34.00 -42.56
C VAL A 339 31.82 -33.36 -43.88
N ALA A 340 31.72 -32.04 -44.02
CA ALA A 340 32.18 -31.32 -45.21
C ALA A 340 33.71 -31.42 -45.41
N PHE A 341 34.50 -31.30 -44.34
CA PHE A 341 35.96 -31.50 -44.39
C PHE A 341 36.33 -32.96 -44.69
N ALA A 342 35.64 -33.93 -44.11
CA ALA A 342 35.86 -35.36 -44.37
C ALA A 342 35.48 -35.74 -45.82
N ALA A 343 34.38 -35.22 -46.35
CA ALA A 343 33.94 -35.43 -47.72
C ALA A 343 34.91 -34.82 -48.75
N ARG A 344 35.49 -33.65 -48.44
CA ARG A 344 36.50 -33.00 -49.30
C ARG A 344 37.80 -33.80 -49.36
N ARG A 345 38.20 -34.46 -48.27
CA ARG A 345 39.43 -35.26 -48.21
C ARG A 345 39.38 -36.56 -49.04
N ARG A 346 38.21 -37.06 -49.41
CA ARG A 346 38.03 -38.27 -50.24
C ARG A 346 38.06 -38.01 -51.76
N ARG A 347 38.13 -36.75 -52.21
CA ARG A 347 38.07 -36.36 -53.63
C ARG A 347 39.42 -35.90 -54.21
N VAL A 348 40.54 -36.14 -53.51
CA VAL A 348 41.91 -35.88 -53.99
C VAL A 348 42.65 -37.21 -54.05
#